data_AF-A0A7J7Z6A3-F1
#
_entry.id   AF-A0A7J7Z6A3-F1
#
_cell.length_a   1.000
_cell.length_b   1.000
_cell.length_c   1.000
_cell.angle_alpha   90.00
_cell.angle_beta   90.00
_cell.angle_gamma   90.00
#
_symmetry.space_group_name_H-M   'P 1'
#
loop_
_entity.id
_entity.type
_entity.pdbx_description
1 polymer ?
#
loop_
_entity_poly.entity_id
_entity_poly.type
_entity_poly.pdbx_seq_one_letter_code
_entity_poly.pdbx_strand_id
1 'polypeptide(L)'
;MLCTRRLGGLTARASALLPVRSRLGGFGAGLRARRVSTGWSPVGAAFNVKPQGLRLDLFGERRGLFGVPELSAPEGFRIAQENALRKTDLLVARACSTPPGPQTVLIFDELSDALCRVADLE
;
A
#
# COMPACT_ATOMS: atom_id res chain seq x y z
N MET A 1 -4.88 -37.37 -52.76
CA MET A 1 -6.22 -37.90 -53.09
C MET A 1 -7.16 -37.56 -51.93
N LEU A 2 -8.08 -36.62 -52.17
CA LEU A 2 -9.54 -36.86 -52.23
C LEU A 2 -10.12 -37.06 -50.82
N CYS A 3 -10.76 -36.04 -50.22
CA CYS A 3 -12.22 -35.79 -50.26
C CYS A 3 -13.01 -36.98 -49.68
N THR A 4 -13.88 -36.84 -48.66
CA THR A 4 -15.19 -36.15 -48.67
C THR A 4 -15.78 -36.16 -47.25
N ARG A 5 -16.30 -35.06 -46.69
CA ARG A 5 -17.71 -34.61 -46.71
C ARG A 5 -18.80 -35.63 -46.30
N ARG A 6 -19.51 -35.30 -45.21
CA ARG A 6 -20.95 -35.53 -44.89
C ARG A 6 -21.27 -34.48 -43.81
N LEU A 7 -22.12 -33.45 -43.91
CA LEU A 7 -23.40 -33.16 -44.59
C LEU A 7 -24.61 -33.95 -44.05
N GLY A 8 -25.51 -33.19 -43.40
CA GLY A 8 -26.86 -33.57 -42.96
C GLY A 8 -27.01 -33.42 -41.44
N GLY A 9 -27.85 -32.55 -40.86
CA GLY A 9 -28.91 -31.69 -41.39
C GLY A 9 -30.11 -31.73 -40.43
N LEU A 10 -30.79 -30.58 -40.28
CA LEU A 10 -32.20 -30.40 -39.88
C LEU A 10 -32.53 -30.76 -38.40
N THR A 11 -33.40 -30.11 -37.63
CA THR A 11 -34.32 -28.96 -37.76
C THR A 11 -34.88 -28.67 -36.37
N ALA A 12 -35.22 -27.41 -36.12
CA ALA A 12 -36.32 -26.93 -35.27
C ALA A 12 -36.35 -27.31 -33.78
N ARG A 13 -36.28 -26.30 -32.91
CA ARG A 13 -37.49 -25.79 -32.25
C ARG A 13 -37.25 -24.42 -31.61
N ALA A 14 -38.07 -23.49 -32.05
CA ALA A 14 -38.27 -22.20 -31.42
C ALA A 14 -38.94 -22.40 -30.05
N SER A 15 -38.39 -21.76 -29.03
CA SER A 15 -39.14 -21.33 -27.85
C SER A 15 -38.78 -19.89 -27.61
N ALA A 16 -39.68 -19.02 -28.08
CA ALA A 16 -39.69 -17.61 -27.76
C ALA A 16 -39.89 -17.44 -26.25
N LEU A 17 -38.84 -17.05 -25.54
CA LEU A 17 -38.98 -16.44 -24.23
C LEU A 17 -38.89 -14.93 -24.43
N LEU A 18 -40.07 -14.33 -24.61
CA LEU A 18 -40.30 -12.90 -24.50
C LEU A 18 -39.71 -12.40 -23.17
N PRO A 19 -38.79 -11.42 -23.15
CA PRO A 19 -38.58 -10.64 -21.95
C PRO A 19 -39.84 -9.78 -21.78
N VAL A 20 -40.54 -10.04 -20.68
CA VAL A 20 -41.66 -9.25 -20.18
C VAL A 20 -41.30 -7.77 -20.25
N ARG A 21 -41.94 -7.05 -21.17
CA ARG A 21 -41.90 -5.60 -21.24
C ARG A 21 -42.76 -5.07 -20.09
N SER A 22 -42.14 -4.78 -18.96
CA SER A 22 -42.70 -3.89 -17.95
C SER A 22 -42.66 -2.46 -18.50
N ARG A 23 -43.72 -2.07 -19.21
CA ARG A 23 -44.08 -0.66 -19.41
C ARG A 23 -45.32 -0.39 -18.59
N LEU A 24 -45.19 0.42 -17.53
CA LEU A 24 -45.98 1.64 -17.36
C LEU A 24 -45.50 2.39 -16.12
N GLY A 25 -45.28 3.69 -16.26
CA GLY A 25 -45.27 4.60 -15.11
C GLY A 25 -44.32 5.77 -15.26
N GLY A 26 -44.87 6.91 -15.69
CA GLY A 26 -44.38 8.22 -15.25
C GLY A 26 -43.58 9.02 -16.27
N PHE A 27 -44.29 9.81 -17.08
CA PHE A 27 -43.75 11.08 -17.55
C PHE A 27 -43.46 11.97 -16.34
N GLY A 28 -42.19 12.16 -16.02
CA GLY A 28 -41.73 13.07 -14.98
C GLY A 28 -40.39 13.67 -15.39
N ALA A 29 -40.42 14.97 -15.70
CA ALA A 29 -39.32 15.92 -15.77
C ALA A 29 -37.92 15.39 -16.13
N GLY A 30 -37.39 15.87 -17.25
CA GLY A 30 -36.00 15.65 -17.64
C GLY A 30 -35.00 16.07 -16.57
N LEU A 31 -34.47 15.09 -15.86
CA LEU A 31 -33.19 15.18 -15.17
C LEU A 31 -32.26 14.23 -15.91
N ARG A 32 -31.32 14.79 -16.70
CA ARG A 32 -30.16 14.03 -17.17
C ARG A 32 -29.43 13.54 -15.93
N ALA A 33 -29.68 12.30 -15.52
CA ALA A 33 -28.93 11.67 -14.45
C ALA A 33 -27.47 11.62 -14.90
N ARG A 34 -26.65 12.52 -14.33
CA ARG A 34 -25.21 12.51 -14.55
C ARG A 34 -24.72 11.18 -13.99
N ARG A 35 -24.17 10.33 -14.85
CA ARG A 35 -23.54 9.09 -14.43
C ARG A 35 -22.30 9.47 -13.62
N VAL A 36 -22.44 9.55 -12.31
CA VAL A 36 -21.32 9.73 -11.38
C VAL A 36 -20.77 8.34 -11.10
N SER A 37 -19.52 8.10 -11.48
CA SER A 37 -18.82 6.88 -11.09
C SER A 37 -18.65 6.90 -9.57
N THR A 38 -19.35 6.01 -8.87
CA THR A 38 -19.11 5.71 -7.44
C THR A 38 -17.91 4.81 -7.23
N GLY A 39 -17.25 4.39 -8.32
CA GLY A 39 -15.96 3.71 -8.29
C GLY A 39 -14.83 4.69 -7.98
N TRP A 40 -13.75 4.15 -7.41
CA TRP A 40 -12.50 4.89 -7.22
C TRP A 40 -11.98 5.38 -8.58
N SER A 41 -11.29 6.53 -8.60
CA SER A 41 -10.58 6.96 -9.81
C SER A 41 -9.57 5.88 -10.24
N PRO A 42 -9.12 5.85 -11.50
CA PRO A 42 -8.11 4.88 -11.95
C PRO A 42 -6.86 4.87 -11.05
N VAL A 43 -6.47 6.03 -10.54
CA VAL A 43 -5.40 6.19 -9.54
C VAL A 43 -5.79 5.52 -8.21
N GLY A 44 -6.96 5.82 -7.67
CA GLY A 44 -7.44 5.22 -6.42
C GLY A 44 -7.64 3.70 -6.51
N ALA A 45 -8.05 3.20 -7.68
CA ALA A 45 -8.18 1.77 -7.95
C ALA A 45 -6.82 1.06 -7.97
N ALA A 46 -5.77 1.70 -8.49
CA ALA A 46 -4.40 1.15 -8.50
C ALA A 46 -3.86 0.94 -7.08
N PHE A 47 -4.18 1.83 -6.15
CA PHE A 47 -3.78 1.69 -4.74
C PHE A 47 -4.63 0.69 -3.94
N ASN A 48 -5.81 0.31 -4.43
CA ASN A 48 -6.74 -0.58 -3.73
C ASN A 48 -6.66 -2.05 -4.22
N VAL A 49 -5.67 -2.37 -5.06
CA VAL A 49 -5.45 -3.75 -5.53
C VAL A 49 -4.77 -4.54 -4.40
N LYS A 50 -5.42 -5.62 -3.93
CA LYS A 50 -4.74 -6.60 -3.07
C LYS A 50 -3.56 -7.19 -3.84
N PRO A 51 -2.32 -7.09 -3.35
CA PRO A 51 -1.15 -7.60 -4.07
C PRO A 51 -1.29 -9.12 -4.22
N GLN A 52 -1.56 -9.56 -5.44
CA GLN A 52 -1.64 -10.98 -5.77
C GLN A 52 -0.23 -11.48 -6.04
N GLY A 53 0.36 -12.11 -5.02
CA GLY A 53 1.28 -13.24 -5.21
C GLY A 53 2.64 -12.99 -5.87
N LEU A 54 3.09 -11.75 -6.08
CA LEU A 54 4.49 -11.52 -6.43
C LEU A 54 5.29 -11.25 -5.16
N ARG A 55 5.72 -12.34 -4.53
CA ARG A 55 6.73 -12.31 -3.46
C ARG A 55 8.08 -11.97 -4.11
N LEU A 56 8.24 -10.71 -4.47
CA LEU A 56 9.54 -10.13 -4.78
C LEU A 56 10.33 -10.08 -3.47
N ASP A 57 11.11 -11.13 -3.19
CA ASP A 57 12.28 -11.01 -2.29
C ASP A 57 13.35 -10.13 -2.96
N LEU A 58 12.99 -8.89 -3.34
CA LEU A 58 13.85 -7.90 -4.00
C LEU A 58 14.38 -6.81 -3.06
N PHE A 59 14.03 -6.86 -1.78
CA PHE A 59 14.52 -5.90 -0.78
C PHE A 59 15.27 -6.68 0.30
N GLY A 60 16.60 -6.60 0.26
CA GLY A 60 17.49 -7.21 1.24
C GLY A 60 17.10 -6.81 2.67
N GLU A 61 17.24 -7.76 3.61
CA GLU A 61 16.87 -7.70 5.03
C GLU A 61 15.69 -6.77 5.34
N ARG A 62 14.53 -7.32 5.73
CA ARG A 62 13.34 -6.55 6.15
C ARG A 62 13.68 -5.52 7.24
N ARG A 63 14.20 -4.38 6.83
CA ARG A 63 14.28 -3.14 7.57
C ARG A 63 12.92 -2.49 7.33
N GLY A 64 12.24 -2.05 8.38
CA GLY A 64 10.92 -1.44 8.29
C GLY A 64 10.95 -0.14 7.50
N LEU A 65 9.87 0.65 7.53
CA LEU A 65 9.82 1.93 6.82
C LEU A 65 11.09 2.76 7.12
N PHE A 66 11.65 3.42 6.09
CA PHE A 66 12.91 4.19 6.19
C PHE A 66 14.17 3.40 6.61
N GLY A 67 14.16 2.07 6.54
CA GLY A 67 15.32 1.27 6.93
C GLY A 67 15.39 1.01 8.45
N VAL A 68 14.34 1.34 9.19
CA VAL A 68 14.23 1.16 10.64
C VAL A 68 13.37 -0.08 10.93
N PRO A 69 13.93 -1.20 11.44
CA PRO A 69 13.21 -2.46 11.64
C PRO A 69 11.98 -2.33 12.55
N GLU A 70 12.01 -1.39 13.50
CA GLU A 70 10.92 -1.06 14.39
C GLU A 70 9.69 -0.57 13.61
N LEU A 71 9.87 0.14 12.50
CA LEU A 71 8.80 0.70 11.66
C LEU A 71 8.14 -0.34 10.74
N SER A 72 8.11 -1.60 11.16
CA SER A 72 7.31 -2.66 10.53
C SER A 72 5.86 -2.68 11.02
N ALA A 73 5.59 -1.99 12.14
CA ALA A 73 4.27 -1.80 12.73
C ALA A 73 4.10 -0.33 13.16
N PRO A 74 2.86 0.20 13.24
CA PRO A 74 2.63 1.58 13.65
C PRO A 74 3.16 1.90 15.07
N GLU A 75 3.24 0.91 15.95
CA GLU A 75 3.84 1.02 17.28
C GLU A 75 5.36 1.24 17.23
N GLY A 76 5.99 0.96 16.09
CA GLY A 76 7.40 1.10 15.82
C GLY A 76 7.96 2.48 16.04
N PHE A 77 7.19 3.53 15.71
CA PHE A 77 7.61 4.92 15.87
C PHE A 77 7.84 5.25 17.36
N ARG A 78 6.89 4.84 18.21
CA ARG A 78 7.01 5.03 19.66
C ARG A 78 8.22 4.28 20.21
N ILE A 79 8.46 3.06 19.74
CA ILE A 79 9.61 2.24 20.17
C ILE A 79 10.93 2.90 19.71
N ALA A 80 11.01 3.37 18.47
CA ALA A 80 12.18 4.08 17.95
C ALA A 80 12.49 5.34 18.76
N GLN A 81 11.46 6.11 19.11
CA GLN A 81 11.59 7.30 19.95
C GLN A 81 12.07 6.96 21.37
N GLU A 82 11.49 5.96 22.03
CA GLU A 82 11.92 5.50 23.37
C GLU A 82 13.35 4.96 23.38
N ASN A 83 13.75 4.26 22.33
CA ASN A 83 15.11 3.76 22.16
C ASN A 83 16.10 4.91 21.98
N ALA A 84 15.76 5.90 21.14
CA ALA A 84 16.59 7.07 20.95
C ALA A 84 16.73 7.88 22.25
N LEU A 85 15.65 8.10 23.00
CA LEU A 85 15.69 8.77 24.30
C LEU A 85 16.66 8.08 25.27
N ARG A 86 16.48 6.76 25.48
CA ARG A 86 17.37 5.99 26.38
C ARG A 86 18.83 6.05 25.94
N LYS A 87 19.10 5.95 24.63
CA LYS A 87 20.47 6.03 24.09
C LYS A 87 21.07 7.42 24.34
N THR A 88 20.28 8.47 24.09
CA THR A 88 20.71 9.86 24.26
C THR A 88 21.06 10.16 25.72
N ASP A 89 20.25 9.69 26.68
CA ASP A 89 20.54 9.85 28.12
C ASP A 89 21.89 9.25 28.51
N LEU A 90 22.18 8.04 28.01
CA LEU A 90 23.47 7.38 28.24
C LEU A 90 24.64 8.14 27.62
N LEU A 91 24.47 8.65 26.39
CA LEU A 91 25.49 9.42 25.70
C LEU A 91 25.75 10.77 26.38
N VAL A 92 24.73 11.45 26.89
CA VAL A 92 24.86 12.68 27.67
C VAL A 92 25.63 12.41 28.96
N ALA A 93 25.27 11.37 29.71
CA ALA A 93 26.01 10.99 30.92
C ALA A 93 27.48 10.69 30.62
N ARG A 94 27.76 10.04 29.50
CA ARG A 94 29.12 9.74 29.04
C ARG A 94 29.88 11.01 28.62
N ALA A 95 29.23 11.93 27.91
CA ALA A 95 29.81 13.21 27.54
C ALA A 95 30.20 14.04 28.77
N CYS A 96 29.34 14.09 29.78
CA CYS A 96 29.58 14.80 31.04
C CYS A 96 30.71 14.22 31.89
N SER A 97 31.00 12.92 31.75
CA SER A 97 32.09 12.23 32.48
C SER A 97 33.40 12.15 31.69
N THR A 98 33.39 12.52 30.41
CA THR A 98 34.57 12.45 29.54
C THR A 98 35.28 13.81 29.50
N PRO A 99 36.60 13.88 29.77
CA PRO A 99 37.34 15.13 29.66
C PRO A 99 37.35 15.63 28.21
N PRO A 100 37.41 16.95 27.97
CA PRO A 100 37.39 17.51 26.62
C PRO A 100 38.49 16.92 25.73
N GLY A 101 38.08 16.40 24.57
CA GLY A 101 39.02 15.85 23.59
C GLY A 101 38.32 15.13 22.45
N PRO A 102 39.07 14.37 21.63
CA PRO A 102 38.53 13.64 20.49
C PRO A 102 37.40 12.67 20.89
N GLN A 103 37.49 12.07 22.08
CA GLN A 103 36.44 11.18 22.59
C GLN A 103 35.12 11.91 22.85
N THR A 104 35.16 13.14 23.37
CA THR A 104 33.97 13.97 23.54
C THR A 104 33.31 14.22 22.18
N VAL A 105 34.08 14.52 21.14
CA VAL A 105 33.56 14.75 19.78
C VAL A 105 32.87 13.49 19.23
N LEU A 106 33.47 12.31 19.41
CA LEU A 106 32.86 11.04 19.00
C LEU A 106 31.54 10.75 19.72
N ILE A 107 31.44 11.11 21.01
CA ILE A 107 30.20 10.97 21.77
C ILE A 107 29.12 11.90 21.21
N PHE A 108 29.48 13.14 20.85
CA PHE A 108 28.55 14.09 20.24
C PHE A 108 28.11 13.67 18.84
N ASP A 109 29.00 13.10 18.03
CA ASP A 109 28.68 12.52 16.72
C ASP A 109 27.64 11.40 16.87
N GLU A 110 27.87 10.46 17.79
CA GLU A 110 26.94 9.37 18.08
C GLU A 110 25.59 9.88 18.62
N LEU A 111 25.62 10.98 19.39
CA LEU A 111 24.43 11.63 19.92
C LEU A 111 23.60 12.27 18.79
N SER A 112 24.23 13.01 17.88
CA SER A 112 23.54 13.56 16.71
C SER A 112 22.95 12.45 15.84
N ASP A 113 23.70 11.37 15.62
CA ASP A 113 23.25 10.20 14.87
C ASP A 113 21.99 9.54 15.45
N ALA A 114 21.89 9.48 16.78
CA ALA A 114 20.73 8.92 17.45
C ALA A 114 19.48 9.81 17.30
N LEU A 115 19.66 11.13 17.35
CA LEU A 115 18.57 12.11 17.22
C LEU A 115 18.10 12.26 15.78
N CYS A 116 19.03 12.36 14.82
CA CYS A 116 18.71 12.50 13.40
C CYS A 116 17.89 11.32 12.89
N ARG A 117 18.20 10.09 13.32
CA ARG A 117 17.42 8.89 12.95
C ARG A 117 15.95 8.95 13.32
N VAL A 118 15.58 9.68 14.38
CA VAL A 118 14.17 9.88 14.77
C VAL A 118 13.59 11.11 14.08
N ALA A 119 14.39 12.16 13.92
CA ALA A 119 13.97 13.37 13.19
C ALA A 119 13.62 13.09 11.73
N ASP A 120 14.33 12.15 11.08
CA ASP A 120 14.06 11.73 9.71
C ASP A 120 12.76 10.91 9.55
N LEU A 121 12.08 10.58 10.66
CA LEU A 121 10.82 9.83 10.66
C LEU A 121 9.57 10.72 10.56
N GLU A 122 9.75 12.04 10.52
CA GLU A 122 8.69 13.07 10.45
C GLU A 122 8.26 13.41 9.01
#